data_AF-W4GFD1-F1
#
_entry.id   AF-W4GFD1-F1
#
_cell.length_a   1.000
_cell.length_b   1.000
_cell.length_c   1.000
_cell.angle_alpha   90.00
_cell.angle_beta   90.00
_cell.angle_gamma   90.00
#
_symmetry.space_group_name_H-M   'P 1'
#
loop_
_entity.id
_entity.type
_entity.pdbx_description
1 polymer ?
#
loop_
_entity_poly.entity_id
_entity_poly.type
_entity_poly.pdbx_seq_one_letter_code
_entity_poly.pdbx_strand_id
1 'polypeptide(L)'
;MMHRFHAATALVTRRSSAFASHLTLRNATTSSPSSPPLRVLFFGTDNISLATLKRLHASMIGQSKATQPPLIQDIEIICPPDKHMGKARHKAPVPVKAFALEHNLVVHHIPDNVKSLKDWAMPPSAAPFDIGVVVSFGYFIHPHMLANVKHGAINMHPSLLPKYRGPAPIPRALLHGDTTTGISVIEIDPLAFDVGRILLQKELPIPPTSTYHSLSAHLAEEGAECVVQVLQDLDEKKKHAVVQDNAVATTAPKIKREHGIVTWNEPQDQLYNVTTITCRMS
;
A
#
# COMPACT_ATOMS: atom_id res chain seq x y z
N MET A 1 88.53 -33.67 5.64
CA MET A 1 88.37 -32.47 6.49
C MET A 1 86.92 -32.42 6.94
N MET A 2 86.70 -32.70 8.23
CA MET A 2 85.52 -32.51 9.09
C MET A 2 84.08 -32.51 8.52
N HIS A 3 83.34 -33.52 9.00
CA HIS A 3 81.98 -33.52 9.55
C HIS A 3 80.81 -32.89 8.79
N ARG A 4 79.79 -33.72 8.50
CA ARG A 4 78.37 -33.37 8.69
C ARG A 4 77.50 -34.62 8.87
N PHE A 5 76.37 -34.39 9.51
CA PHE A 5 75.65 -35.31 10.39
C PHE A 5 74.74 -36.33 9.69
N HIS A 6 74.48 -37.39 10.46
CA HIS A 6 73.46 -38.43 10.34
C HIS A 6 72.06 -37.90 9.99
N ALA A 7 71.33 -38.61 9.12
CA ALA A 7 70.39 -39.66 9.56
C ALA A 7 69.75 -40.35 8.34
N ALA A 8 69.70 -41.68 8.39
CA ALA A 8 69.36 -42.56 7.30
C ALA A 8 67.84 -42.76 7.13
N THR A 9 67.50 -42.93 5.87
CA THR A 9 66.20 -43.21 5.25
C THR A 9 65.66 -44.59 5.62
N ALA A 10 64.37 -44.69 5.93
CA ALA A 10 63.62 -45.95 5.86
C ALA A 10 62.36 -45.74 5.01
N LEU A 11 62.32 -46.46 3.89
CA LEU A 11 61.24 -46.53 2.92
C LEU A 11 60.19 -47.52 3.44
N VAL A 12 58.92 -47.12 3.55
CA VAL A 12 57.79 -48.06 3.47
C VAL A 12 56.68 -47.45 2.62
N THR A 13 56.42 -48.14 1.52
CA THR A 13 55.42 -47.89 0.49
C THR A 13 53.98 -47.82 1.05
N ARG A 14 53.26 -46.73 0.75
CA ARG A 14 51.79 -46.70 0.84
C ARG A 14 51.18 -46.68 -0.57
N ARG A 15 50.43 -47.74 -0.88
CA ARG A 15 49.59 -47.85 -2.07
C ARG A 15 48.43 -46.87 -2.01
N SER A 16 48.24 -46.16 -3.11
CA SER A 16 47.09 -45.32 -3.42
C SER A 16 45.81 -46.16 -3.53
N SER A 17 44.72 -45.62 -2.99
CA SER A 17 43.35 -45.99 -3.35
C SER A 17 42.51 -44.73 -3.24
N ALA A 18 42.12 -44.20 -4.39
CA ALA A 18 41.21 -43.07 -4.51
C ALA A 18 39.79 -43.56 -4.25
N PHE A 19 39.09 -42.92 -3.31
CA PHE A 19 37.64 -42.96 -3.25
C PHE A 19 37.14 -41.52 -3.22
N ALA A 20 36.56 -41.10 -4.34
CA ALA A 20 35.86 -39.84 -4.47
C ALA A 20 34.54 -39.94 -3.68
N SER A 21 34.42 -39.19 -2.60
CA SER A 21 33.15 -38.98 -1.90
C SER A 21 32.49 -37.75 -2.51
N HIS A 22 31.47 -37.97 -3.33
CA HIS A 22 30.54 -36.92 -3.75
C HIS A 22 29.87 -36.32 -2.51
N LEU A 23 30.30 -35.13 -2.08
CA LEU A 23 29.47 -34.28 -1.23
C LEU A 23 28.34 -33.74 -2.10
N THR A 24 27.15 -34.35 -1.98
CA THR A 24 25.91 -33.70 -2.37
C THR A 24 25.64 -32.57 -1.39
N LEU A 25 25.98 -31.34 -1.80
CA LEU A 25 25.45 -30.13 -1.18
C LEU A 25 23.93 -30.16 -1.34
N ARG A 26 23.24 -30.62 -0.29
CA ARG A 26 21.82 -30.31 -0.11
C ARG A 26 21.74 -28.81 0.14
N ASN A 27 21.37 -28.06 -0.89
CA ASN A 27 20.80 -26.73 -0.70
C ASN A 27 19.51 -26.90 0.09
N ALA A 28 19.60 -26.79 1.41
CA ALA A 28 18.45 -26.57 2.25
C ALA A 28 17.96 -25.15 1.95
N THR A 29 16.96 -25.03 1.09
CA THR A 29 16.12 -23.84 1.05
C THR A 29 15.44 -23.74 2.41
N THR A 30 16.02 -22.95 3.31
CA THR A 30 15.35 -22.54 4.54
C THR A 30 14.20 -21.63 4.13
N SER A 31 13.04 -22.20 3.84
CA SER A 31 11.80 -21.44 3.84
C SER A 31 11.62 -20.93 5.26
N SER A 32 11.71 -19.61 5.44
CA SER A 32 11.22 -18.98 6.67
C SER A 32 9.79 -19.49 6.93
N PRO A 33 9.42 -19.76 8.18
CA PRO A 33 8.03 -20.09 8.49
C PRO A 33 7.15 -18.93 7.99
N SER A 34 6.21 -19.24 7.10
CA SER A 34 5.28 -18.23 6.58
C SER A 34 4.51 -17.64 7.76
N SER A 35 4.52 -16.32 7.90
CA SER A 35 3.71 -15.61 8.89
C SER A 35 2.24 -16.05 8.82
N PRO A 36 1.53 -16.10 9.96
CA PRO A 36 0.11 -16.46 9.95
C PRO A 36 -0.69 -15.48 9.07
N PRO A 37 -1.80 -15.94 8.46
CA PRO A 37 -2.65 -15.09 7.64
C PRO A 37 -3.23 -13.94 8.47
N LEU A 38 -3.34 -12.76 7.88
CA LEU A 38 -3.70 -11.52 8.57
C LEU A 38 -5.21 -11.32 8.62
N ARG A 39 -5.73 -10.86 9.76
CA ARG A 39 -7.07 -10.25 9.86
C ARG A 39 -6.97 -8.75 9.63
N VAL A 40 -7.59 -8.27 8.55
CA VAL A 40 -7.47 -6.88 8.09
C VAL A 40 -8.70 -6.06 8.48
N LEU A 41 -8.46 -4.89 9.06
CA LEU A 41 -9.46 -3.83 9.17
C LEU A 41 -9.26 -2.83 8.03
N PHE A 42 -10.16 -2.84 7.05
CA PHE A 42 -10.04 -2.03 5.84
C PHE A 42 -10.82 -0.71 5.93
N PHE A 43 -10.19 0.40 5.58
CA PHE A 43 -10.77 1.73 5.55
C PHE A 43 -10.70 2.29 4.14
N GLY A 44 -11.84 2.46 3.49
CA GLY A 44 -11.89 2.95 2.11
C GLY A 44 -13.26 3.37 1.66
N THR A 45 -13.33 4.08 0.54
CA THR A 45 -14.56 4.74 0.08
C THR A 45 -14.80 4.61 -1.42
N ASP A 46 -13.80 4.87 -2.25
CA ASP A 46 -13.95 5.08 -3.69
C ASP A 46 -13.33 3.94 -4.54
N ASN A 47 -13.30 4.14 -5.85
CA ASN A 47 -12.73 3.17 -6.79
C ASN A 47 -11.21 2.96 -6.61
N ILE A 48 -10.48 3.94 -6.07
CA ILE A 48 -9.05 3.78 -5.78
C ILE A 48 -8.89 2.76 -4.66
N SER A 49 -9.62 2.94 -3.57
CA SER A 49 -9.62 2.00 -2.45
C SER A 49 -10.23 0.64 -2.80
N LEU A 50 -11.19 0.60 -3.73
CA LEU A 50 -11.81 -0.65 -4.18
C LEU A 50 -10.82 -1.60 -4.85
N ALA A 51 -9.85 -1.10 -5.62
CA ALA A 51 -8.82 -1.95 -6.23
C ALA A 51 -8.02 -2.72 -5.16
N THR A 52 -7.64 -2.04 -4.08
CA THR A 52 -6.95 -2.67 -2.94
C THR A 52 -7.85 -3.69 -2.24
N LEU A 53 -9.12 -3.35 -1.96
CA LEU A 53 -10.05 -4.30 -1.33
C LEU A 53 -10.26 -5.57 -2.17
N LYS A 54 -10.47 -5.42 -3.49
CA LYS A 54 -10.60 -6.54 -4.43
C LYS A 54 -9.39 -7.47 -4.36
N ARG A 55 -8.20 -6.89 -4.29
CA ARG A 55 -6.95 -7.63 -4.23
C ARG A 55 -6.79 -8.41 -2.93
N LEU A 56 -7.07 -7.77 -1.79
CA LEU A 56 -7.06 -8.43 -0.48
C LEU A 56 -8.10 -9.55 -0.42
N HIS A 57 -9.31 -9.29 -0.91
CA HIS A 57 -10.39 -10.28 -0.98
C HIS A 57 -10.00 -11.46 -1.88
N ALA A 58 -9.39 -11.22 -3.05
CA ALA A 58 -8.89 -12.28 -3.92
C ALA A 58 -7.85 -13.17 -3.22
N SER A 59 -6.97 -12.58 -2.39
CA SER A 59 -6.03 -13.36 -1.58
C SER A 59 -6.72 -14.20 -0.50
N MET A 60 -7.80 -13.69 0.09
CA MET A 60 -8.62 -14.41 1.07
C MET A 60 -9.31 -15.63 0.45
N ILE A 61 -9.94 -15.47 -0.73
CA ILE A 61 -10.75 -16.52 -1.38
C ILE A 61 -9.96 -17.46 -2.31
N GLY A 62 -8.78 -17.05 -2.80
CA GLY A 62 -8.02 -17.72 -3.87
C GLY A 62 -7.45 -19.11 -3.52
N GLN A 63 -7.86 -19.69 -2.40
CA GLN A 63 -7.28 -20.88 -1.79
C GLN A 63 -7.79 -22.22 -2.33
N SER A 64 -8.66 -22.28 -3.34
CA SER A 64 -9.16 -23.59 -3.76
C SER A 64 -8.08 -24.48 -4.43
N LYS A 65 -6.87 -23.96 -4.74
CA LYS A 65 -5.80 -24.72 -5.43
C LYS A 65 -4.34 -24.50 -4.95
N ALA A 66 -4.08 -23.69 -3.91
CA ALA A 66 -2.71 -23.35 -3.52
C ALA A 66 -2.20 -24.18 -2.32
N THR A 67 -0.92 -24.57 -2.35
CA THR A 67 -0.22 -25.32 -1.28
C THR A 67 0.27 -24.43 -0.13
N GLN A 68 -0.01 -23.12 -0.16
CA GLN A 68 0.39 -22.16 0.84
C GLN A 68 -0.84 -21.53 1.52
N PRO A 69 -0.76 -21.20 2.82
CA PRO A 69 -1.82 -20.46 3.50
C PRO A 69 -2.05 -19.11 2.81
N PRO A 70 -3.27 -18.54 2.91
CA PRO A 70 -3.56 -17.24 2.32
C PRO A 70 -2.73 -16.16 3.01
N LEU A 71 -2.56 -15.01 2.37
CA LEU A 71 -2.04 -13.83 3.08
C LEU A 71 -3.09 -13.26 4.03
N ILE A 72 -4.37 -13.34 3.64
CA ILE A 72 -5.50 -12.72 4.33
C ILE A 72 -6.43 -13.79 4.86
N GLN A 73 -6.68 -13.78 6.17
CA GLN A 73 -7.63 -14.68 6.82
C GLN A 73 -9.05 -14.13 6.74
N ASP A 74 -9.20 -12.83 7.00
CA ASP A 74 -10.49 -12.17 7.21
C ASP A 74 -10.37 -10.67 6.92
N ILE A 75 -11.48 -10.05 6.50
CA ILE A 75 -11.56 -8.62 6.21
C ILE A 75 -12.86 -8.06 6.77
N GLU A 76 -12.74 -7.08 7.66
CA GLU A 76 -13.86 -6.23 8.08
C GLU A 76 -13.64 -4.81 7.59
N ILE A 77 -14.71 -4.11 7.22
CA ILE A 77 -14.63 -2.84 6.50
C ILE A 77 -15.24 -1.72 7.35
N ILE A 78 -14.48 -0.65 7.56
CA ILE A 78 -15.01 0.61 8.09
C ILE A 78 -15.36 1.52 6.92
N CYS A 79 -16.66 1.76 6.76
CA CYS A 79 -17.18 2.49 5.62
C CYS A 79 -17.78 3.84 6.07
N PRO A 80 -17.49 4.93 5.35
CA PRO A 80 -18.19 6.20 5.55
C PRO A 80 -19.69 6.08 5.21
N PRO A 81 -20.47 7.13 5.48
CA PRO A 81 -21.85 7.18 5.06
C PRO A 81 -22.03 7.12 3.55
N ASP A 82 -23.20 6.66 3.12
CA ASP A 82 -23.59 6.60 1.71
C ASP A 82 -23.65 8.01 1.11
N LYS A 83 -23.32 8.13 -0.18
CA LYS A 83 -23.19 9.43 -0.85
C LYS A 83 -24.21 9.57 -1.98
N HIS A 84 -24.62 10.80 -2.24
CA HIS A 84 -25.37 11.11 -3.46
C HIS A 84 -24.43 10.98 -4.66
N MET A 85 -24.84 10.19 -5.65
CA MET A 85 -24.09 10.01 -6.88
C MET A 85 -24.70 10.89 -7.98
N GLY A 86 -23.94 11.86 -8.46
CA GLY A 86 -24.41 12.79 -9.51
C GLY A 86 -25.65 13.58 -9.09
N LYS A 87 -26.72 13.51 -9.90
CA LYS A 87 -28.00 14.18 -9.65
C LYS A 87 -29.04 13.27 -8.96
N ALA A 88 -28.65 12.09 -8.47
CA ALA A 88 -29.58 11.15 -7.87
C ALA A 88 -30.25 11.71 -6.60
N ARG A 89 -31.53 11.41 -6.41
CA ARG A 89 -32.32 11.84 -5.23
C ARG A 89 -32.01 11.03 -3.96
N HIS A 90 -31.52 9.81 -4.12
CA HIS A 90 -31.19 8.93 -2.99
C HIS A 90 -29.68 8.71 -2.91
N LYS A 91 -29.20 8.48 -1.70
CA LYS A 91 -27.83 8.06 -1.45
C LYS A 91 -27.64 6.64 -1.96
N ALA A 92 -26.50 6.39 -2.58
CA ALA A 92 -26.06 5.06 -2.96
C ALA A 92 -24.87 4.63 -2.09
N PRO A 93 -24.73 3.33 -1.81
CA PRO A 93 -23.51 2.79 -1.24
C PRO A 93 -22.29 3.28 -2.00
N VAL A 94 -21.25 3.68 -1.26
CA VAL A 94 -19.96 3.98 -1.87
C VAL A 94 -19.35 2.71 -2.48
N PRO A 95 -18.47 2.80 -3.50
CA PRO A 95 -17.92 1.64 -4.21
C PRO A 95 -17.42 0.49 -3.31
N VAL A 96 -16.71 0.82 -2.23
CA VAL A 96 -16.21 -0.17 -1.25
C VAL A 96 -17.36 -0.89 -0.53
N LYS A 97 -18.40 -0.17 -0.10
CA LYS A 97 -19.57 -0.76 0.56
C LYS A 97 -20.36 -1.66 -0.38
N ALA A 98 -20.55 -1.23 -1.62
CA ALA A 98 -21.26 -2.03 -2.62
C ALA A 98 -20.58 -3.39 -2.82
N PHE A 99 -19.26 -3.38 -3.01
CA PHE A 99 -18.46 -4.60 -3.14
C PHE A 99 -18.52 -5.47 -1.87
N ALA A 100 -18.42 -4.86 -0.69
CA ALA A 100 -18.50 -5.58 0.57
C ALA A 100 -19.81 -6.35 0.73
N LEU A 101 -20.94 -5.71 0.43
CA LEU A 101 -22.26 -6.32 0.51
C LEU A 101 -22.42 -7.45 -0.52
N GLU A 102 -21.91 -7.26 -1.74
CA GLU A 102 -21.94 -8.28 -2.79
C GLU A 102 -21.16 -9.56 -2.40
N HIS A 103 -20.06 -9.40 -1.66
CA HIS A 103 -19.19 -10.49 -1.23
C HIS A 103 -19.40 -10.94 0.22
N ASN A 104 -20.48 -10.48 0.88
CA ASN A 104 -20.82 -10.81 2.27
C ASN A 104 -19.70 -10.49 3.30
N LEU A 105 -18.94 -9.42 3.05
CA LEU A 105 -17.96 -8.91 4.01
C LEU A 105 -18.65 -8.09 5.10
N VAL A 106 -18.12 -8.15 6.32
CA VAL A 106 -18.66 -7.37 7.45
C VAL A 106 -18.38 -5.89 7.23
N VAL A 107 -19.42 -5.06 7.28
CA VAL A 107 -19.33 -3.61 7.14
C VAL A 107 -19.75 -2.91 8.42
N HIS A 108 -18.85 -2.09 8.95
CA HIS A 108 -19.09 -1.18 10.05
C HIS A 108 -19.41 0.21 9.50
N HIS A 109 -20.64 0.62 9.72
CA HIS A 109 -21.17 1.87 9.18
C HIS A 109 -20.85 3.05 10.09
N ILE A 110 -20.16 4.06 9.54
CA ILE A 110 -20.05 5.37 10.18
C ILE A 110 -21.34 6.15 9.89
N PRO A 111 -22.09 6.59 10.91
CA PRO A 111 -23.32 7.35 10.72
C PRO A 111 -23.11 8.71 10.04
N ASP A 112 -24.12 9.18 9.31
CA ASP A 112 -24.11 10.44 8.56
C ASP A 112 -23.72 11.69 9.38
N ASN A 113 -24.06 11.71 10.67
CA ASN A 113 -23.80 12.84 11.56
C ASN A 113 -22.36 12.85 12.12
N VAL A 114 -21.59 11.78 11.91
CA VAL A 114 -20.21 11.66 12.40
C VAL A 114 -19.27 12.39 11.44
N LYS A 115 -18.75 13.53 11.89
CA LYS A 115 -17.78 14.36 11.15
C LYS A 115 -16.32 14.03 11.48
N SER A 116 -16.09 13.32 12.58
CA SER A 116 -14.76 12.93 13.07
C SER A 116 -14.88 11.61 13.83
N LEU A 117 -13.85 10.78 13.77
CA LEU A 117 -13.80 9.50 14.48
C LEU A 117 -13.23 9.62 15.89
N LYS A 118 -12.93 10.84 16.37
CA LYS A 118 -12.31 11.08 17.68
C LYS A 118 -13.03 10.38 18.82
N ASP A 119 -14.35 10.49 18.86
CA ASP A 119 -15.20 9.90 19.90
C ASP A 119 -16.01 8.71 19.36
N TRP A 120 -15.71 8.26 18.14
CA TRP A 120 -16.38 7.11 17.54
C TRP A 120 -15.74 5.83 18.08
N ALA A 121 -16.56 5.01 18.72
CA ALA A 121 -16.13 3.73 19.28
C ALA A 121 -15.81 2.73 18.16
N MET A 122 -14.70 2.00 18.32
CA MET A 122 -14.42 0.87 17.46
C MET A 122 -15.55 -0.16 17.57
N PRO A 123 -16.01 -0.72 16.44
CA PRO A 123 -17.03 -1.74 16.45
C PRO A 123 -16.50 -3.01 17.14
N PRO A 124 -17.36 -3.78 17.84
CA PRO A 124 -16.95 -5.05 18.40
C PRO A 124 -16.55 -6.01 17.27
N SER A 125 -15.42 -6.68 17.41
CA SER A 125 -15.01 -7.78 16.53
C SER A 125 -14.86 -9.06 17.34
N ALA A 126 -15.09 -10.20 16.69
CA ALA A 126 -14.97 -11.53 17.31
C ALA A 126 -13.54 -11.86 17.74
N ALA A 127 -12.54 -11.22 17.13
CA ALA A 127 -11.14 -11.38 17.48
C ALA A 127 -10.36 -10.08 17.17
N PRO A 128 -9.11 -9.93 17.67
CA PRO A 128 -8.27 -8.79 17.33
C PRO A 128 -7.94 -8.70 15.84
N PHE A 129 -7.77 -7.49 15.32
CA PHE A 129 -7.22 -7.24 13.98
C PHE A 129 -5.69 -7.21 14.04
N ASP A 130 -5.05 -7.74 12.99
CA ASP A 130 -3.59 -7.70 12.88
C ASP A 130 -3.12 -6.36 12.32
N ILE A 131 -3.81 -5.84 11.28
CA ILE A 131 -3.38 -4.61 10.59
C ILE A 131 -4.57 -3.82 10.05
N GLY A 132 -4.48 -2.49 10.13
CA GLY A 132 -5.39 -1.56 9.48
C GLY A 132 -4.86 -1.21 8.10
N VAL A 133 -5.69 -1.29 7.06
CA VAL A 133 -5.32 -0.87 5.70
C VAL A 133 -6.20 0.29 5.30
N VAL A 134 -5.59 1.45 5.12
CA VAL A 134 -6.28 2.70 4.80
C VAL A 134 -5.96 3.09 3.37
N VAL A 135 -6.99 3.35 2.57
CA VAL A 135 -6.85 3.83 1.19
C VAL A 135 -7.99 4.79 0.89
N SER A 136 -7.67 6.01 0.45
CA SER A 136 -8.69 7.03 0.09
C SER A 136 -9.84 7.14 1.11
N PHE A 137 -9.47 7.30 2.38
CA PHE A 137 -10.40 7.38 3.50
C PHE A 137 -10.39 8.80 4.09
N GLY A 138 -11.55 9.45 4.09
CA GLY A 138 -11.66 10.88 4.41
C GLY A 138 -11.65 11.25 5.89
N TYR A 139 -11.50 10.28 6.80
CA TYR A 139 -11.44 10.52 8.24
C TYR A 139 -10.03 10.31 8.78
N PHE A 140 -9.68 11.08 9.80
CA PHE A 140 -8.47 10.85 10.57
C PHE A 140 -8.62 9.58 11.41
N ILE A 141 -7.59 8.72 11.43
CA ILE A 141 -7.55 7.52 12.25
C ILE A 141 -6.91 7.86 13.59
N HIS A 142 -7.72 7.90 14.63
CA HIS A 142 -7.27 8.34 15.95
C HIS A 142 -6.48 7.26 16.70
N PRO A 143 -5.63 7.65 17.68
CA PRO A 143 -4.78 6.72 18.42
C PRO A 143 -5.54 5.56 19.08
N HIS A 144 -6.76 5.80 19.59
CA HIS A 144 -7.56 4.74 20.19
C HIS A 144 -7.97 3.66 19.18
N MET A 145 -8.14 4.01 17.91
CA MET A 145 -8.42 3.05 16.85
C MET A 145 -7.18 2.23 16.51
N LEU A 146 -6.02 2.90 16.39
CA LEU A 146 -4.74 2.23 16.12
C LEU A 146 -4.36 1.24 17.23
N ALA A 147 -4.67 1.56 18.49
CA ALA A 147 -4.41 0.68 19.63
C ALA A 147 -5.21 -0.64 19.60
N ASN A 148 -6.30 -0.70 18.83
CA ASN A 148 -7.10 -1.93 18.65
C ASN A 148 -6.55 -2.85 17.55
N VAL A 149 -5.41 -2.50 16.95
CA VAL A 149 -4.83 -3.24 15.84
C VAL A 149 -3.37 -3.55 16.13
N LYS A 150 -3.01 -4.85 16.12
CA LYS A 150 -1.73 -5.35 16.63
C LYS A 150 -0.50 -4.67 16.01
N HIS A 151 -0.50 -4.49 14.70
CA HIS A 151 0.60 -3.88 13.96
C HIS A 151 0.34 -2.42 13.56
N GLY A 152 -0.69 -1.78 14.15
CA GLY A 152 -1.13 -0.43 13.79
C GLY A 152 -1.88 -0.41 12.46
N ALA A 153 -1.71 0.66 11.68
CA ALA A 153 -2.31 0.78 10.35
C ALA A 153 -1.30 1.30 9.32
N ILE A 154 -1.51 0.94 8.06
CA ILE A 154 -0.81 1.46 6.90
C ILE A 154 -1.76 2.26 6.02
N ASN A 155 -1.24 3.27 5.32
CA ASN A 155 -1.97 4.04 4.32
C ASN A 155 -1.30 3.90 2.95
N MET A 156 -2.09 3.67 1.90
CA MET A 156 -1.63 3.82 0.53
C MET A 156 -1.93 5.23 0.05
N HIS A 157 -0.87 5.97 -0.30
CA HIS A 157 -0.95 7.33 -0.77
C HIS A 157 -0.45 7.44 -2.22
N PRO A 158 -1.25 7.98 -3.17
CA PRO A 158 -0.91 8.00 -4.59
C PRO A 158 -0.02 9.20 -4.96
N SER A 159 1.11 9.34 -4.26
CA SER A 159 2.24 10.19 -4.65
C SER A 159 3.56 9.61 -4.16
N LEU A 160 4.66 10.22 -4.61
CA LEU A 160 5.99 10.02 -4.03
C LEU A 160 6.17 10.92 -2.80
N LEU A 161 5.70 10.47 -1.63
CA LEU A 161 5.89 11.17 -0.37
C LEU A 161 7.39 11.42 -0.10
N PRO A 162 7.75 12.60 0.45
CA PRO A 162 6.88 13.61 1.07
C PRO A 162 6.24 14.63 0.11
N LYS A 163 6.38 14.48 -1.22
CA LYS A 163 5.68 15.32 -2.20
C LYS A 163 4.18 15.03 -2.17
N TYR A 164 3.36 16.07 -2.22
CA TYR A 164 1.89 16.00 -2.30
C TYR A 164 1.18 15.30 -1.12
N ARG A 165 1.57 15.61 0.12
CA ARG A 165 0.78 15.24 1.31
C ARG A 165 -0.63 15.84 1.24
N GLY A 166 -1.65 15.10 1.65
CA GLY A 166 -3.03 15.59 1.72
C GLY A 166 -3.96 15.02 0.64
N PRO A 167 -5.17 15.58 0.50
CA PRO A 167 -6.30 14.84 -0.09
C PRO A 167 -6.34 14.78 -1.62
N ALA A 168 -5.46 15.46 -2.35
CA ALA A 168 -5.57 15.57 -3.81
C ALA A 168 -4.25 15.41 -4.59
N PRO A 169 -3.41 14.40 -4.30
CA PRO A 169 -2.10 14.26 -4.95
C PRO A 169 -2.18 14.05 -6.47
N ILE A 170 -3.06 13.18 -6.95
CA ILE A 170 -3.22 12.85 -8.38
C ILE A 170 -3.55 14.10 -9.22
N PRO A 171 -4.64 14.85 -8.94
CA PRO A 171 -4.94 16.02 -9.76
C PRO A 171 -3.90 17.14 -9.59
N ARG A 172 -3.17 17.21 -8.47
CA ARG A 172 -2.09 18.21 -8.30
C ARG A 172 -0.87 17.88 -9.15
N ALA A 173 -0.48 16.61 -9.22
CA ALA A 173 0.59 16.16 -10.11
C ALA A 173 0.26 16.47 -11.58
N LEU A 174 -0.99 16.19 -12.00
CA LEU A 174 -1.48 16.52 -13.34
C LEU A 174 -1.50 18.03 -13.61
N LEU A 175 -2.03 18.84 -12.69
CA LEU A 175 -2.05 20.30 -12.82
C LEU A 175 -0.66 20.91 -12.95
N HIS A 176 0.32 20.39 -12.21
CA HIS A 176 1.69 20.87 -12.26
C HIS A 176 2.47 20.35 -13.48
N GLY A 177 1.86 19.50 -14.32
CA GLY A 177 2.53 18.93 -15.49
C GLY A 177 3.65 17.98 -15.12
N ASP A 178 3.57 17.32 -13.97
CA ASP A 178 4.58 16.35 -13.56
C ASP A 178 4.62 15.19 -14.56
N THR A 179 5.83 14.78 -14.96
CA THR A 179 6.05 13.62 -15.85
C THR A 179 6.13 12.30 -15.08
N THR A 180 6.18 12.37 -13.75
CA THR A 180 6.40 11.25 -12.85
C THR A 180 5.57 11.44 -11.57
N THR A 181 4.99 10.35 -11.09
CA THR A 181 4.34 10.25 -9.77
C THR A 181 4.70 8.90 -9.17
N GLY A 182 3.92 8.41 -8.22
CA GLY A 182 4.11 7.08 -7.68
C GLY A 182 3.11 6.73 -6.60
N ILE A 183 3.40 5.62 -5.94
CA ILE A 183 2.70 5.13 -4.77
C ILE A 183 3.67 5.17 -3.60
N SER A 184 3.19 5.64 -2.45
CA SER A 184 3.86 5.45 -1.16
C SER A 184 2.93 4.67 -0.24
N VAL A 185 3.40 3.55 0.30
CA VAL A 185 2.73 2.86 1.41
C VAL A 185 3.46 3.26 2.67
N ILE A 186 2.73 3.87 3.60
CA ILE A 186 3.28 4.43 4.84
C ILE A 186 2.62 3.81 6.06
N GLU A 187 3.28 3.88 7.20
CA GLU A 187 2.59 3.74 8.49
C GLU A 187 1.67 4.95 8.72
N ILE A 188 0.57 4.75 9.43
CA ILE A 188 -0.24 5.88 9.92
C ILE A 188 0.43 6.52 11.13
N ASP A 189 0.57 7.83 11.08
CA ASP A 189 0.98 8.65 12.21
C ASP A 189 -0.24 9.03 13.07
N PRO A 190 -0.16 8.92 14.41
CA PRO A 190 -1.27 9.18 15.31
C PRO A 190 -1.69 10.65 15.42
N LEU A 191 -0.90 11.58 14.88
CA LEU A 191 -1.08 13.02 15.05
C LEU A 191 -1.27 13.78 13.73
N ALA A 192 -0.78 13.26 12.60
CA ALA A 192 -0.82 13.96 11.33
C ALA A 192 -1.05 13.05 10.11
N PHE A 193 -1.65 13.63 9.07
CA PHE A 193 -1.88 12.95 7.79
C PHE A 193 -0.60 12.84 6.96
N ASP A 194 -0.39 11.68 6.34
CA ASP A 194 0.62 11.44 5.30
C ASP A 194 2.08 11.72 5.71
N VAL A 195 2.40 11.72 7.01
CA VAL A 195 3.76 11.95 7.55
C VAL A 195 4.47 10.70 8.05
N GLY A 196 3.77 9.57 8.17
CA GLY A 196 4.35 8.35 8.73
C GLY A 196 5.47 7.76 7.88
N ARG A 197 6.23 6.84 8.47
CA ARG A 197 7.40 6.25 7.81
C ARG A 197 7.00 5.50 6.55
N ILE A 198 7.78 5.64 5.49
CA ILE A 198 7.58 4.98 4.20
C ILE A 198 8.04 3.53 4.31
N LEU A 199 7.10 2.59 4.13
CA LEU A 199 7.35 1.16 4.10
C LEU A 199 7.76 0.68 2.70
N LEU A 200 7.16 1.29 1.69
CA LEU A 200 7.42 1.01 0.29
C LEU A 200 7.08 2.22 -0.55
N GLN A 201 7.87 2.48 -1.59
CA GLN A 201 7.60 3.51 -2.57
C GLN A 201 7.86 2.96 -3.98
N LYS A 202 6.99 3.31 -4.92
CA LYS A 202 7.09 2.90 -6.33
C LYS A 202 6.89 4.12 -7.22
N GLU A 203 7.92 4.44 -8.01
CA GLU A 203 7.87 5.48 -9.03
C GLU A 203 7.15 4.98 -10.28
N LEU A 204 6.31 5.84 -10.86
CA LEU A 204 5.51 5.55 -12.05
C LEU A 204 5.51 6.77 -12.99
N PRO A 205 5.68 6.57 -14.31
CA PRO A 205 5.57 7.66 -15.26
C PRO A 205 4.13 8.18 -15.34
N ILE A 206 3.98 9.47 -15.64
CA ILE A 206 2.72 10.07 -16.07
C ILE A 206 2.80 10.25 -17.59
N PRO A 207 2.14 9.39 -18.39
CA PRO A 207 2.05 9.60 -19.83
C PRO A 207 1.51 10.99 -20.18
N PRO A 208 1.98 11.66 -21.25
CA PRO A 208 1.49 12.99 -21.63
C PRO A 208 -0.02 13.05 -21.87
N THR A 209 -0.64 11.95 -22.28
CA THR A 209 -2.09 11.83 -22.53
C THR A 209 -2.89 11.41 -21.30
N SER A 210 -2.27 11.43 -20.11
CA SER A 210 -2.92 11.06 -18.86
C SER A 210 -4.07 12.01 -18.53
N THR A 211 -5.20 11.41 -18.15
CA THR A 211 -6.32 12.12 -17.54
C THR A 211 -6.39 11.74 -16.07
N TYR A 212 -7.14 12.49 -15.27
CA TYR A 212 -7.44 12.09 -13.90
C TYR A 212 -7.99 10.67 -13.82
N HIS A 213 -8.90 10.28 -14.73
CA HIS A 213 -9.51 8.96 -14.71
C HIS A 213 -8.50 7.85 -15.01
N SER A 214 -7.73 7.98 -16.11
CA SER A 214 -6.76 6.96 -16.52
C SER A 214 -5.63 6.83 -15.51
N LEU A 215 -5.09 7.96 -15.00
CA LEU A 215 -4.03 7.94 -14.00
C LEU A 215 -4.53 7.38 -12.66
N SER A 216 -5.73 7.76 -12.21
CA SER A 216 -6.29 7.21 -10.97
C SER A 216 -6.52 5.71 -11.04
N ALA A 217 -7.03 5.21 -12.17
CA ALA A 217 -7.22 3.77 -12.36
C ALA A 217 -5.88 3.02 -12.34
N HIS A 218 -4.86 3.55 -13.03
CA HIS A 218 -3.53 2.95 -13.02
C HIS A 218 -2.90 2.94 -11.62
N LEU A 219 -2.93 4.08 -10.91
CA LEU A 219 -2.40 4.18 -9.55
C LEU A 219 -3.17 3.34 -8.54
N ALA A 220 -4.47 3.10 -8.74
CA ALA A 220 -5.25 2.22 -7.88
C ALA A 220 -4.77 0.76 -7.95
N GLU A 221 -4.53 0.25 -9.16
CA GLU A 221 -4.02 -1.11 -9.36
C GLU A 221 -2.59 -1.25 -8.84
N GLU A 222 -1.70 -0.32 -9.21
CA GLU A 222 -0.31 -0.32 -8.72
C GLU A 222 -0.23 -0.15 -7.20
N GLY A 223 -1.14 0.64 -6.63
CA GLY A 223 -1.28 0.82 -5.19
C GLY A 223 -1.73 -0.45 -4.47
N ALA A 224 -2.68 -1.19 -5.06
CA ALA A 224 -3.13 -2.46 -4.52
C ALA A 224 -1.99 -3.49 -4.48
N GLU A 225 -1.15 -3.55 -5.52
CA GLU A 225 0.07 -4.39 -5.54
C GLU A 225 1.03 -4.02 -4.41
N CYS A 226 1.32 -2.73 -4.27
CA CYS A 226 2.23 -2.21 -3.25
C CYS A 226 1.75 -2.57 -1.84
N VAL A 227 0.44 -2.48 -1.58
CA VAL A 227 -0.16 -2.88 -0.29
C VAL A 227 0.04 -4.37 -0.05
N VAL A 228 -0.27 -5.24 -1.01
CA VAL A 228 -0.05 -6.69 -0.85
C VAL A 228 1.41 -7.01 -0.59
N GLN A 229 2.33 -6.39 -1.33
CA GLN A 229 3.77 -6.59 -1.15
C GLN A 229 4.23 -6.17 0.24
N VAL A 230 3.67 -5.09 0.80
CA VAL A 230 3.95 -4.69 2.19
C VAL A 230 3.41 -5.71 3.18
N LEU A 231 2.19 -6.21 2.97
CA LEU A 231 1.57 -7.18 3.88
C LEU A 231 2.28 -8.54 3.86
N GLN A 232 2.82 -8.97 2.72
CA GLN A 232 3.57 -10.22 2.58
C GLN A 232 4.84 -10.27 3.45
N ASP A 233 5.45 -9.12 3.73
CA ASP A 233 6.72 -9.02 4.47
C ASP A 233 6.69 -7.86 5.47
N LEU A 234 5.57 -7.74 6.20
CA LEU A 234 5.25 -6.57 7.01
C LEU A 234 6.36 -6.24 8.03
N ASP A 235 6.90 -7.24 8.72
CA ASP A 235 7.90 -7.01 9.76
C ASP A 235 9.22 -6.49 9.19
N GLU A 236 9.72 -7.05 8.08
CA GLU A 236 10.93 -6.54 7.44
C GLU A 236 10.69 -5.17 6.78
N LYS A 237 9.49 -4.91 6.23
CA LYS A 237 9.14 -3.57 5.71
C LYS A 237 9.11 -2.53 6.82
N LYS A 238 8.55 -2.84 7.98
CA LYS A 238 8.51 -1.92 9.15
C LYS A 238 9.90 -1.67 9.73
N LYS A 239 10.76 -2.69 9.73
CA LYS A 239 12.15 -2.60 10.18
C LYS A 239 12.99 -1.67 9.32
N HIS A 240 12.75 -1.65 8.01
CA HIS A 240 13.45 -0.79 7.04
C HIS A 240 12.68 0.49 6.67
N ALA A 241 11.62 0.83 7.41
CA ALA A 241 10.78 1.97 7.10
C ALA A 241 11.56 3.29 7.20
N VAL A 242 11.41 4.16 6.20
CA VAL A 242 12.17 5.41 6.07
C VAL A 242 11.37 6.58 6.63
N VAL A 243 11.97 7.38 7.51
CA VAL A 243 11.37 8.62 7.99
C VAL A 243 11.38 9.65 6.85
N GLN A 244 10.23 10.29 6.62
CA GLN A 244 10.10 11.30 5.58
C GLN A 244 10.89 12.57 5.93
N ASP A 245 11.56 13.16 4.95
CA ASP A 245 12.21 14.47 5.10
C ASP A 245 11.17 15.61 5.00
N ASN A 246 10.95 16.31 6.11
CA ASN A 246 10.02 17.42 6.16
C ASN A 246 10.50 18.67 5.39
N ALA A 247 11.81 18.81 5.13
CA ALA A 247 12.35 19.97 4.43
C ALA A 247 11.93 20.04 2.96
N VAL A 248 11.63 18.89 2.35
CA VAL A 248 11.22 18.76 0.93
C VAL A 248 9.74 18.38 0.78
N ALA A 249 8.97 18.40 1.87
CA ALA A 249 7.55 18.07 1.84
C ALA A 249 6.72 19.13 1.12
N THR A 250 5.78 18.70 0.29
CA THR A 250 4.81 19.59 -0.36
C THR A 250 3.39 19.13 -0.05
N THR A 251 2.42 20.04 -0.17
CA THR A 251 1.01 19.75 0.12
C THR A 251 0.17 19.66 -1.16
N ALA A 252 -0.88 18.86 -1.11
CA ALA A 252 -1.86 18.64 -2.17
C ALA A 252 -3.26 18.97 -1.65
N PRO A 253 -3.59 20.26 -1.44
CA PRO A 253 -4.89 20.65 -0.93
C PRO A 253 -6.00 20.30 -1.93
N LYS A 254 -7.20 20.04 -1.38
CA LYS A 254 -8.37 19.62 -2.15
C LYS A 254 -8.62 20.52 -3.37
N ILE A 255 -8.92 19.90 -4.50
CA ILE A 255 -9.31 20.63 -5.72
C ILE A 255 -10.65 21.32 -5.48
N LYS A 256 -10.67 22.63 -5.74
CA LYS A 256 -11.87 23.47 -5.78
C LYS A 256 -12.29 23.72 -7.22
N ARG A 257 -13.55 24.10 -7.42
CA ARG A 257 -14.12 24.42 -8.74
C ARG A 257 -13.30 25.44 -9.53
N GLU A 258 -12.73 26.43 -8.85
CA GLU A 258 -11.87 27.47 -9.46
C GLU A 258 -10.63 26.92 -10.20
N HIS A 259 -10.08 25.77 -9.77
CA HIS A 259 -8.92 25.17 -10.44
C HIS A 259 -9.27 24.49 -11.77
N GLY A 260 -10.55 24.34 -12.09
CA GLY A 260 -11.01 23.80 -13.37
C GLY A 260 -11.43 24.88 -14.37
N ILE A 261 -11.18 26.16 -14.06
CA ILE A 261 -11.51 27.28 -14.94
C ILE A 261 -10.31 27.52 -15.86
N VAL A 262 -10.53 27.41 -17.17
CA VAL A 262 -9.52 27.69 -18.19
C VAL A 262 -9.44 29.20 -18.42
N THR A 263 -8.27 29.78 -18.22
CA THR A 263 -8.01 31.20 -18.50
C THR A 263 -7.18 31.31 -19.77
N TRP A 264 -7.79 31.69 -20.89
CA TRP A 264 -7.17 31.69 -22.23
C TRP A 264 -5.87 32.51 -22.41
N ASN A 265 -5.51 33.32 -21.41
CA ASN A 265 -4.25 34.08 -21.38
C ASN A 265 -3.09 33.32 -20.71
N GLU A 266 -3.30 32.08 -20.25
CA GLU A 266 -2.26 31.23 -19.67
C GLU A 266 -1.40 30.53 -20.74
N PRO A 267 -0.16 30.14 -20.39
CA PRO A 267 0.69 29.31 -21.26
C PRO A 267 0.00 28.00 -21.70
N GLN A 268 0.32 27.53 -22.91
CA GLN A 268 -0.33 26.36 -23.53
C GLN A 268 -0.24 25.09 -22.68
N ASP A 269 0.88 24.87 -21.99
CA ASP A 269 1.09 23.77 -21.07
C ASP A 269 0.14 23.83 -19.86
N GLN A 270 -0.07 25.02 -19.29
CA GLN A 270 -1.00 25.21 -18.17
C GLN A 270 -2.45 24.98 -18.61
N LEU A 271 -2.83 25.50 -19.78
CA LEU A 271 -4.14 25.25 -20.38
C LEU A 271 -4.38 23.75 -20.56
N TYR A 272 -3.40 23.03 -21.11
CA TYR A 272 -3.47 21.59 -21.30
C TYR A 272 -3.64 20.85 -19.96
N ASN A 273 -2.84 21.18 -18.95
CA ASN A 273 -2.89 20.54 -17.64
C ASN A 273 -4.26 20.68 -16.97
N VAL A 274 -4.92 21.85 -17.08
CA VAL A 274 -6.29 22.03 -16.55
C VAL A 274 -7.27 21.04 -17.22
N THR A 275 -7.15 20.82 -18.53
CA THR A 275 -8.01 19.85 -19.24
C THR A 275 -7.85 18.42 -18.75
N THR A 276 -6.67 18.05 -18.26
CA THR A 276 -6.40 16.68 -17.76
C THR A 276 -7.17 16.35 -16.48
N ILE A 277 -7.52 17.36 -15.67
CA ILE A 277 -8.29 17.18 -14.42
C ILE A 277 -9.78 17.49 -14.57
N THR A 278 -10.18 18.24 -15.60
CA THR A 278 -11.58 18.56 -15.86
C THR A 278 -12.20 17.61 -16.88
N CYS A 279 -12.99 16.65 -16.41
CA CYS A 279 -13.92 15.94 -17.32
C CYS A 279 -15.09 16.88 -17.66
N ARG A 280 -14.96 17.64 -18.75
CA ARG A 280 -16.06 18.08 -19.64
C ARG A 280 -15.46 18.85 -20.81
N MET A 281 -15.27 18.17 -21.94
CA MET A 281 -15.60 18.84 -23.19
C MET A 281 -17.12 19.03 -23.15
N SER A 282 -17.56 20.28 -23.03
CA SER A 282 -18.94 20.67 -23.33
C SER A 282 -19.26 20.42 -24.78
#